data_AF-A0A8B5X0V2-F1
#
_entry.id   AF-A0A8B5X0V2-F1
#
_cell.length_a   1.000
_cell.length_b   1.000
_cell.length_c   1.000
_cell.angle_alpha   90.00
_cell.angle_beta   90.00
_cell.angle_gamma   90.00
#
_symmetry.space_group_name_H-M   'P 1'
#
loop_
_entity.id
_entity.type
_entity.pdbx_description
1 polymer ?
#
loop_
_entity_poly.entity_id
_entity_poly.type
_entity_poly.pdbx_seq_one_letter_code
_entity_poly.pdbx_strand_id
1 'polypeptide(L)' 'MQLNVKNARTHELARELAARSGVSITEAVTEALTDALARRTKQQELTTRELREELTRIADVCADLPVLDRRTPDEIL' A
#
# COMPACT_ATOMS: atom_id res chain seq x y z
N MET A 1 10.22 -4.57 -24.00
CA MET A 1 9.81 -3.14 -23.90
C MET A 1 10.97 -2.35 -23.30
N GLN A 2 11.06 -1.05 -23.55
CA GLN A 2 12.24 -0.24 -23.17
C GLN A 2 11.86 0.82 -22.12
N LEU A 3 12.53 0.75 -20.96
CA LEU A 3 12.46 1.78 -19.92
C LEU A 3 13.41 2.93 -20.33
N ASN A 4 12.87 4.13 -20.58
CA ASN A 4 13.66 5.30 -20.95
C ASN A 4 13.63 6.34 -19.83
N VAL A 5 14.74 6.46 -19.10
CA VAL A 5 14.91 7.46 -18.04
C VAL A 5 16.10 8.36 -18.39
N LYS A 6 15.81 9.60 -18.82
CA LYS A 6 16.82 10.59 -19.20
C LYS A 6 17.29 11.40 -17.99
N ASN A 7 18.10 10.78 -17.14
CA ASN A 7 18.68 11.42 -15.97
C ASN A 7 20.05 10.81 -15.65
N ALA A 8 21.11 11.63 -15.70
CA ALA A 8 22.49 11.18 -15.49
C ALA A 8 22.70 10.51 -14.12
N ARG A 9 22.20 11.16 -13.06
CA ARG A 9 22.27 10.64 -11.69
C ARG A 9 21.57 9.29 -11.53
N THR A 10 20.43 9.09 -12.19
CA THR A 10 19.70 7.82 -12.12
C THR A 10 20.51 6.69 -12.79
N HIS A 11 21.15 7.00 -13.91
CA HIS A 11 22.00 6.03 -14.60
C HIS A 11 23.28 5.69 -13.80
N GLU A 12 23.88 6.68 -13.12
CA GLU A 12 25.01 6.46 -12.20
C GLU A 12 24.62 5.57 -11.02
N LEU A 13 23.48 5.85 -10.37
CA LEU A 13 22.96 5.03 -9.28
C LEU A 13 22.64 3.60 -9.73
N ALA A 14 22.06 3.43 -10.92
CA ALA A 14 21.76 2.12 -11.47
C ALA A 14 23.05 1.32 -11.77
N ARG A 15 24.10 1.99 -12.27
CA ARG A 15 25.43 1.38 -12.47
C ARG A 15 26.07 0.98 -11.15
N GLU A 16 26.03 1.85 -10.16
CA GLU A 16 26.61 1.58 -8.85
C GLU A 16 25.91 0.41 -8.16
N LEU A 17 24.58 0.37 -8.21
CA LEU A 17 23.79 -0.73 -7.66
C LEU A 17 24.14 -2.05 -8.35
N ALA A 18 24.20 -2.07 -9.68
CA ALA A 18 24.57 -3.24 -10.46
C ALA A 18 25.99 -3.73 -10.12
N ALA A 19 26.95 -2.82 -10.00
CA ALA A 19 28.33 -3.15 -9.65
C ALA A 19 28.45 -3.73 -8.24
N ARG A 20 27.70 -3.19 -7.27
CA ARG A 20 27.68 -3.69 -5.89
C ARG A 20 26.97 -5.04 -5.76
N SER A 21 25.94 -5.28 -6.56
CA SER A 21 25.16 -6.53 -6.55
C SER A 21 25.75 -7.61 -7.46
N GLY A 22 26.70 -7.29 -8.34
CA GLY A 22 27.32 -8.24 -9.27
C GLY A 22 26.40 -8.70 -10.41
N VAL A 23 25.36 -7.91 -10.72
CA VAL A 23 24.33 -8.23 -11.72
C VAL A 23 24.29 -7.18 -12.83
N SER A 24 23.48 -7.41 -13.86
CA SER A 24 23.29 -6.41 -14.92
C SER A 24 22.55 -5.16 -14.41
N ILE A 25 22.73 -4.00 -15.06
CA ILE A 25 21.97 -2.77 -14.74
C ILE A 25 20.46 -3.02 -14.79
N THR A 26 20.00 -3.77 -15.80
CA THR A 26 18.59 -4.11 -15.96
C THR A 26 18.07 -4.95 -14.80
N GLU A 27 18.85 -5.94 -14.36
CA GLU A 27 18.50 -6.82 -13.24
C GLU A 27 18.47 -6.05 -11.93
N ALA A 28 19.52 -5.27 -11.63
CA ALA A 28 19.58 -4.41 -10.45
C ALA A 28 18.39 -3.43 -10.35
N VAL A 29 18.01 -2.81 -11.47
CA VAL A 29 16.85 -1.90 -11.52
C VAL A 29 15.54 -2.68 -11.37
N THR A 30 15.41 -3.84 -12.00
CA THR A 30 14.23 -4.70 -11.88
C THR A 30 14.01 -5.14 -10.43
N GLU A 31 15.05 -5.61 -9.76
CA GLU A 31 15.01 -6.02 -8.35
C GLU A 31 14.66 -4.83 -7.46
N ALA A 32 15.34 -3.69 -7.60
CA ALA A 32 15.08 -2.51 -6.79
C ALA A 32 13.64 -2.00 -6.93
N LEU A 33 13.08 -2.03 -8.14
CA LEU A 33 11.68 -1.65 -8.38
C LEU A 33 10.71 -2.67 -7.78
N THR A 34 10.99 -3.97 -7.92
CA THR A 34 10.17 -5.05 -7.36
C THR A 34 10.09 -4.92 -5.85
N ASP A 35 11.24 -4.73 -5.20
CA ASP A 35 11.36 -4.49 -3.77
C ASP A 35 10.61 -3.24 -3.31
N ALA A 36 10.74 -2.15 -4.07
CA ALA A 36 10.10 -0.88 -3.75
C ALA A 36 8.56 -0.96 -3.88
N LEU A 37 8.05 -1.77 -4.81
CA LEU A 37 6.62 -2.06 -4.96
C LEU A 37 6.13 -2.96 -3.83
N ALA A 38 6.82 -4.07 -3.55
CA ALA A 38 6.45 -5.00 -2.49
C ALA A 38 6.35 -4.30 -1.12
N ARG A 39 7.30 -3.43 -0.79
CA ARG A 39 7.25 -2.62 0.44
C ARG A 39 6.01 -1.72 0.52
N ARG A 40 5.65 -1.06 -0.59
CA ARG A 40 4.48 -0.17 -0.66
C ARG A 40 3.17 -0.92 -0.60
N THR A 41 3.06 -2.04 -1.31
CA THR A 41 1.88 -2.91 -1.26
C THR A 41 1.64 -3.40 0.17
N LYS A 42 2.67 -3.92 0.84
CA LYS A 42 2.56 -4.37 2.23
C LYS A 42 2.13 -3.24 3.18
N GLN A 43 2.67 -2.02 3.00
CA GLN A 43 2.25 -0.86 3.79
C GLN A 43 0.76 -0.51 3.57
N GLN A 44 0.29 -0.53 2.33
CA GLN A 44 -1.12 -0.27 2.00
C GLN A 44 -2.06 -1.36 2.56
N GLU A 45 -1.63 -2.62 2.53
CA GLU A 45 -2.39 -3.72 3.11
C GLU A 45 -2.50 -3.60 4.63
N LEU A 46 -1.42 -3.22 5.30
CA LEU A 46 -1.41 -2.98 6.74
C LEU A 46 -2.37 -1.85 7.12
N THR A 47 -2.29 -0.70 6.45
CA THR A 47 -3.20 0.43 6.75
C THR A 47 -4.67 0.10 6.44
N THR A 48 -4.93 -0.64 5.36
CA THR A 48 -6.29 -1.10 5.02
C THR A 48 -6.81 -2.08 6.06
N ARG A 49 -5.96 -2.97 6.57
CA ARG A 49 -6.31 -3.91 7.62
C ARG A 49 -6.62 -3.19 8.93
N GLU A 50 -5.76 -2.27 9.36
CA GLU A 50 -5.96 -1.45 10.57
C GLU A 50 -7.28 -0.66 10.49
N LEU A 51 -7.55 -0.04 9.34
CA LEU A 51 -8.81 0.66 9.12
C LEU A 51 -10.02 -0.27 9.21
N ARG A 52 -9.93 -1.47 8.61
CA ARG A 52 -11.02 -2.45 8.66
C ARG A 52 -11.26 -2.90 10.10
N GLU A 53 -10.21 -3.21 10.85
CA GLU A 53 -10.32 -3.62 12.26
C GLU A 53 -10.95 -2.51 13.11
N GLU A 54 -10.60 -1.25 12.86
CA GLU A 54 -11.23 -0.10 13.54
C GLU A 54 -12.72 0.03 13.21
N LEU A 55 -13.08 -0.04 11.93
CA LEU A 55 -14.48 0.03 11.49
C LEU A 55 -15.32 -1.12 12.05
N THR A 56 -14.77 -2.34 12.08
CA THR A 56 -15.43 -3.49 12.71
C THR A 56 -15.65 -3.24 14.20
N ARG A 57 -14.65 -2.74 14.93
CA ARG A 57 -14.80 -2.41 16.36
C ARG A 57 -15.92 -1.41 16.60
N ILE A 58 -16.00 -0.36 15.78
CA ILE A 58 -17.07 0.64 15.87
C ILE A 58 -18.43 0.00 15.60
N ALA A 59 -18.53 -0.83 14.55
CA ALA A 59 -19.77 -1.52 14.21
C ALA A 59 -20.25 -2.45 15.34
N ASP A 60 -19.34 -3.21 15.95
CA ASP A 60 -19.64 -4.09 17.08
C ASP A 60 -20.15 -3.29 18.29
N VAL A 61 -19.48 -2.18 18.63
CA VAL A 61 -19.92 -1.28 19.70
C VAL A 61 -21.33 -0.74 19.41
N CYS A 62 -21.60 -0.29 18.18
CA CYS A 62 -22.92 0.19 17.81
C CYS A 62 -24.00 -0.90 17.83
N ALA A 63 -23.65 -2.14 17.48
CA ALA A 63 -24.58 -3.27 17.48
C ALA A 63 -24.98 -3.71 18.90
N ASP A 64 -24.09 -3.54 19.88
CA ASP A 64 -24.36 -3.85 21.29
C ASP A 64 -25.23 -2.79 21.99
N LEU A 65 -25.45 -1.62 21.38
CA LEU A 65 -26.27 -0.58 21.98
C LEU A 65 -27.76 -0.96 21.98
N PRO A 66 -28.50 -0.66 23.06
CA PRO A 66 -29.93 -0.93 23.11
C PRO A 66 -30.69 -0.05 22.11
N VAL A 67 -31.69 -0.63 21.45
CA VAL A 67 -32.59 0.10 20.57
C VAL A 67 -33.55 0.95 21.42
N LEU A 68 -33.28 2.26 21.49
CA LEU A 68 -34.09 3.22 22.25
C LEU A 68 -35.33 3.71 21.48
N ASP A 69 -35.24 3.74 20.15
CA ASP A 69 -36.33 4.12 19.25
C ASP A 69 -36.41 3.10 18.12
N ARG A 70 -37.61 2.54 17.91
CA ARG A 70 -37.87 1.48 16.92
C ARG A 70 -38.54 1.99 15.66
N ARG A 71 -38.76 3.31 15.55
CA ARG A 71 -39.25 3.92 14.33
C ARG A 71 -38.30 3.60 13.19
N THR A 72 -38.86 3.30 12.04
CA THR A 72 -38.13 3.08 10.81
C THR A 72 -37.49 4.40 10.34
N PRO A 73 -36.46 4.35 9.48
CA PRO A 73 -35.84 5.56 8.96
C PRO A 73 -36.84 6.54 8.32
N ASP A 74 -37.84 6.03 7.58
CA ASP A 74 -38.87 6.83 6.92
C ASP A 74 -39.87 7.48 7.90
N GLU A 75 -40.00 6.96 9.13
CA GLU A 75 -40.80 7.57 10.19
C GLU A 75 -40.01 8.61 11.01
N ILE A 76 -38.68 8.66 10.83
CA ILE A 76 -37.77 9.59 11.52
C ILE A 76 -37.46 10.81 10.64
N LEU A 77 -37.38 10.63 9.32
CA LEU A 77 -37.11 11.68 8.33
C LEU A 77 -38.38 12.44 7.92
#